data_AF-A0A0K1DZ81-F1
#
_entry.id   AF-A0A0K1DZ81-F1
#
_cell.length_a   1.000
_cell.length_b   1.000
_cell.length_c   1.000
_cell.angle_alpha   90.00
_cell.angle_beta   90.00
_cell.angle_gamma   90.00
#
_symmetry.space_group_name_H-M   'P 1'
#
loop_
_entity.id
_entity.type
_entity.pdbx_description
1 polymer ?
#
loop_
_entity_poly.entity_id
_entity_poly.type
_entity_poly.pdbx_seq_one_letter_code
_entity_poly.pdbx_strand_id
1 'polypeptide(L)'
;MYVELFVVAGQSVELENSLKKVVEDLRGQVQRPDKVRLATVKIRPDAVDQVLRLVGEPPEKVPPHYRSLVNMLKKYGISKFPAVVVDGAKVGEGDVNLEDVLRAVQARAKAEFPELAALELVPPKPTPAPIQPVISQPPPPPPPPLPPPPPPLPPPSEVRPLEPPPVEQKPVFEPRPSAETPQPPLPPPPPPLPPPRQITAVVKLVLGRPDNCGECAYFGSMTSRCFLFGFAVTNPASPPCKQYVRGGG
;
A
#
# COMPACT_ATOMS: atom_id res chain seq x y z
N MET A 1 11.89 17.76 6.33
CA MET A 1 10.80 17.54 5.37
C MET A 1 9.50 17.19 6.10
N TYR A 2 8.57 18.13 6.12
CA TYR A 2 7.24 17.97 6.70
C TYR A 2 6.18 18.00 5.59
N VAL A 3 5.41 16.93 5.45
CA VAL A 3 4.36 16.80 4.44
C VAL A 3 3.00 16.87 5.14
N GLU A 4 2.16 17.82 4.73
CA GLU A 4 0.79 17.99 5.22
C GLU A 4 -0.19 17.66 4.09
N LEU A 5 -1.02 16.65 4.31
CA LEU A 5 -2.05 16.20 3.37
C LEU A 5 -3.42 16.59 3.93
N PHE A 6 -4.16 17.42 3.21
CA PHE A 6 -5.54 17.80 3.53
C PHE A 6 -6.49 17.06 2.59
N VAL A 7 -7.31 16.17 3.13
CA VAL A 7 -8.21 15.31 2.34
C VAL A 7 -9.60 15.23 2.95
N VAL A 8 -10.59 15.06 2.08
CA VAL A 8 -11.95 14.71 2.50
C VAL A 8 -12.01 13.23 2.83
N ALA A 9 -12.55 12.90 4.00
CA ALA A 9 -12.67 11.52 4.46
C ALA A 9 -13.44 10.68 3.43
N GLY A 10 -12.80 9.63 2.90
CA GLY A 10 -13.39 8.68 1.96
C GLY A 10 -13.24 9.02 0.47
N GLN A 11 -12.76 10.20 0.08
CA GLN A 11 -12.66 10.57 -1.35
C GLN A 11 -11.26 10.42 -1.95
N SER A 12 -10.19 10.67 -1.18
CA SER A 12 -8.81 10.66 -1.69
C SER A 12 -7.95 9.56 -1.06
N VAL A 13 -8.50 8.35 -0.99
CA VAL A 13 -7.87 7.20 -0.33
C VAL A 13 -6.61 6.75 -1.06
N GLU A 14 -6.61 6.78 -2.40
CA GLU A 14 -5.47 6.40 -3.24
C GLU A 14 -4.29 7.37 -3.07
N LEU A 15 -4.57 8.67 -3.02
CA LEU A 15 -3.57 9.71 -2.76
C LEU A 15 -2.99 9.55 -1.35
N GLU A 16 -3.83 9.31 -0.34
CA GLU A 16 -3.37 9.09 1.03
C GLU A 16 -2.44 7.87 1.13
N ASN A 17 -2.84 6.73 0.54
CA ASN A 17 -2.06 5.50 0.60
C ASN A 17 -0.74 5.61 -0.18
N SER A 18 -0.78 6.20 -1.37
CA SER A 18 0.40 6.41 -2.20
C SER A 18 1.39 7.37 -1.55
N LEU A 19 0.90 8.47 -0.98
CA LEU A 19 1.75 9.44 -0.28
C LEU A 19 2.37 8.83 0.99
N LYS A 20 1.60 8.04 1.75
CA LYS A 20 2.15 7.24 2.87
C LYS A 20 3.26 6.31 2.40
N LYS A 21 3.05 5.57 1.31
CA LYS A 21 4.05 4.66 0.76
C LYS A 21 5.33 5.39 0.35
N VAL A 22 5.21 6.52 -0.35
CA VAL A 22 6.39 7.32 -0.76
C VAL A 22 7.12 7.92 0.43
N VAL A 23 6.41 8.41 1.44
CA VAL A 23 7.03 8.94 2.66
C VAL A 23 7.75 7.82 3.44
N GLU A 24 7.17 6.64 3.56
CA GLU A 24 7.81 5.49 4.21
C GLU A 24 9.05 5.01 3.43
N ASP A 25 8.97 4.98 2.09
CA ASP A 25 10.12 4.66 1.23
C ASP A 25 11.25 5.69 1.41
N LEU A 26 10.92 6.99 1.41
CA LEU A 26 11.88 8.06 1.72
C LEU A 26 12.51 7.87 3.10
N ARG A 27 11.71 7.53 4.13
CA ARG A 27 12.23 7.23 5.47
C ARG A 27 13.19 6.05 5.48
N GLY A 28 12.98 5.05 4.63
CA GLY A 28 13.90 3.92 4.48
C GLY A 28 15.22 4.27 3.78
N GLN A 29 15.23 5.28 2.92
CA GLN A 29 16.40 5.69 2.13
C GLN A 29 17.24 6.79 2.79
N VAL A 30 16.65 7.62 3.66
CA VAL A 30 17.39 8.69 4.36
C VAL A 30 18.05 8.18 5.65
N GLN A 31 19.25 8.69 5.97
CA GLN A 31 19.92 8.38 7.25
C GLN A 31 19.13 8.85 8.48
N ARG A 32 18.32 9.90 8.33
CA ARG A 32 17.53 10.52 9.41
C ARG A 32 16.02 10.41 9.14
N PRO A 33 15.41 9.24 9.39
CA PRO A 33 13.98 9.02 9.14
C PRO A 33 13.08 9.89 10.01
N ASP A 34 13.59 10.42 11.13
CA ASP A 34 12.90 11.35 12.03
C ASP A 34 12.64 12.73 11.40
N LYS A 35 13.47 13.12 10.43
CA LYS A 35 13.34 14.40 9.71
C LYS A 35 12.25 14.41 8.64
N VAL A 36 11.70 13.24 8.31
CA VAL A 36 10.62 13.07 7.34
C VAL A 36 9.34 12.75 8.10
N ARG A 37 8.36 13.67 8.06
CA ARG A 37 7.08 13.50 8.75
C ARG A 37 5.93 13.73 7.79
N LEU A 38 4.91 12.89 7.90
CA LEU A 38 3.64 13.04 7.20
C LEU A 38 2.53 13.28 8.22
N ALA A 39 1.78 14.36 8.03
CA ALA A 39 0.55 14.65 8.73
C ALA A 39 -0.62 14.59 7.75
N THR A 40 -1.66 13.84 8.12
CA THR A 40 -2.90 13.77 7.32
C THR A 40 -4.04 14.40 8.10
N VAL A 41 -4.60 15.46 7.54
CA VAL A 41 -5.74 16.18 8.07
C VAL A 41 -6.98 15.70 7.33
N LYS A 42 -7.79 14.89 8.02
CA LYS A 42 -9.05 14.35 7.49
C LYS A 42 -10.20 15.28 7.84
N ILE A 43 -10.82 15.82 6.81
CA ILE A 43 -11.98 16.70 6.95
C ILE A 43 -13.23 15.86 6.66
N ARG A 44 -14.23 15.97 7.52
CA ARG A 44 -15.49 15.26 7.27
C ARG A 44 -16.20 15.89 6.07
N PRO A 45 -16.81 15.10 5.18
CA PRO A 45 -17.48 15.61 3.98
C PRO A 45 -18.57 16.64 4.30
N ASP A 46 -19.32 16.48 5.40
CA ASP A 46 -20.33 17.45 5.87
C ASP A 46 -19.75 18.82 6.23
N ALA A 47 -18.49 18.84 6.66
CA ALA A 47 -17.83 20.04 7.16
C ALA A 47 -17.01 20.77 6.09
N VAL A 48 -16.84 20.20 4.89
CA VAL A 48 -15.97 20.77 3.85
C VAL A 48 -16.44 22.16 3.44
N ASP A 49 -17.70 22.28 3.02
CA ASP A 49 -18.29 23.57 2.63
C ASP A 49 -18.27 24.59 3.76
N GLN A 50 -18.52 24.14 4.99
CA GLN A 50 -18.48 25.00 6.17
C GLN A 50 -17.06 25.53 6.41
N VAL A 51 -16.05 24.66 6.37
CA VAL A 51 -14.65 25.03 6.56
C VAL A 51 -14.19 26.00 5.47
N LEU A 52 -14.51 25.73 4.20
CA LEU A 52 -14.14 26.60 3.08
C LEU A 52 -14.79 27.99 3.19
N ARG A 53 -16.05 28.08 3.65
CA ARG A 53 -16.69 29.38 3.94
C ARG A 53 -16.01 30.12 5.08
N LEU A 54 -15.62 29.40 6.14
CA LEU A 54 -14.93 29.98 7.30
C LEU A 54 -13.50 30.44 6.99
N VAL A 55 -12.87 29.95 5.92
CA VAL A 55 -11.58 30.47 5.42
C VAL A 55 -11.68 31.93 4.97
N GLY A 56 -12.87 32.43 4.59
CA GLY A 56 -13.07 33.85 4.30
C GLY A 56 -13.36 34.71 5.54
N GLU A 57 -13.83 34.11 6.63
CA GLU A 57 -14.29 34.85 7.82
C GLU A 57 -13.15 35.17 8.80
N PRO A 58 -13.23 36.25 9.57
CA PRO A 58 -12.25 36.58 10.59
C PRO A 58 -12.20 35.52 11.71
N PRO A 59 -11.04 35.29 12.36
CA PRO A 59 -10.83 34.19 13.29
C PRO A 59 -11.73 34.23 14.53
N GLU A 60 -12.38 35.35 14.84
CA GLU A 60 -13.37 35.52 15.91
C GLU A 60 -14.69 34.81 15.61
N LYS A 61 -15.07 34.73 14.33
CA LYS A 61 -16.30 34.07 13.88
C LYS A 61 -16.13 32.57 13.61
N VAL A 62 -14.87 32.10 13.57
CA VAL A 62 -14.56 30.69 13.33
C VAL A 62 -14.74 29.90 14.63
N PRO A 63 -15.55 28.83 14.64
CA PRO A 63 -15.72 27.97 15.80
C PRO A 63 -14.38 27.43 16.33
N PRO A 64 -14.18 27.29 17.66
CA PRO A 64 -12.90 26.91 18.24
C PRO A 64 -12.33 25.60 17.70
N HIS A 65 -13.20 24.64 17.38
CA HIS A 65 -12.81 23.34 16.83
C HIS A 65 -12.32 23.41 15.37
N TYR A 66 -12.75 24.43 14.60
CA TYR A 66 -12.28 24.68 13.23
C TYR A 66 -11.16 25.73 13.15
N ARG A 67 -10.93 26.51 14.21
CA ARG A 67 -9.93 27.61 14.22
C ARG A 67 -8.55 27.20 13.74
N SER A 68 -8.03 26.08 14.26
CA SER A 68 -6.70 25.58 13.87
C SER A 68 -6.64 25.18 12.40
N LEU A 69 -7.65 24.42 11.94
CA LEU A 69 -7.78 24.00 10.55
C LEU A 69 -7.87 25.21 9.60
N VAL A 70 -8.76 26.15 9.89
CA VAL A 70 -8.97 27.36 9.09
C VAL A 70 -7.71 28.23 9.05
N ASN A 71 -6.99 28.36 10.16
CA ASN A 71 -5.71 29.08 10.17
C ASN A 71 -4.65 28.40 9.29
N MET A 72 -4.57 27.06 9.31
CA MET A 72 -3.66 26.33 8.40
C MET A 72 -4.04 26.51 6.94
N LEU A 73 -5.33 26.40 6.61
CA LEU A 73 -5.84 26.59 5.24
C LEU A 73 -5.56 28.02 4.74
N LYS A 74 -5.77 29.04 5.57
CA LYS A 74 -5.43 30.43 5.26
C LYS A 74 -3.94 30.62 5.06
N LYS A 75 -3.10 30.08 5.96
CA LYS A 75 -1.64 30.18 5.90
C LYS A 75 -1.09 29.61 4.59
N TYR A 76 -1.63 28.49 4.14
CA TYR A 76 -1.18 27.82 2.92
C TYR A 76 -1.98 28.20 1.66
N GLY A 77 -2.98 29.08 1.79
CA GLY A 77 -3.85 29.50 0.68
C GLY A 77 -4.57 28.32 0.02
N ILE A 78 -5.06 27.37 0.82
CA ILE A 78 -5.78 26.18 0.33
C ILE A 78 -7.25 26.54 0.17
N SER A 79 -7.76 26.44 -1.06
CA SER A 79 -9.15 26.75 -1.39
C SER A 79 -10.00 25.56 -1.83
N LYS A 80 -9.36 24.44 -2.19
CA LYS A 80 -10.00 23.21 -2.64
C LYS A 80 -9.31 22.00 -2.04
N PHE A 81 -10.04 20.90 -1.93
CA PHE A 81 -9.52 19.60 -1.50
C PHE A 81 -9.59 18.59 -2.64
N PRO A 82 -8.69 17.61 -2.69
CA PRO A 82 -7.52 17.40 -1.82
C PRO A 82 -6.40 18.44 -2.02
N ALA A 83 -5.59 18.70 -0.98
CA ALA A 83 -4.44 19.60 -1.07
C ALA A 83 -3.21 19.03 -0.36
N VAL A 84 -2.04 19.26 -0.95
CA VAL A 84 -0.75 18.75 -0.42
C VAL A 84 0.22 19.91 -0.25
N VAL A 85 0.81 20.00 0.94
CA VAL A 85 1.80 21.02 1.31
C VAL A 85 3.08 20.30 1.77
N VAL A 86 4.23 20.74 1.29
CA VAL A 86 5.54 20.20 1.66
C VAL A 86 6.42 21.34 2.16
N ASP A 87 6.88 21.23 3.40
CA ASP A 87 7.69 22.23 4.11
C ASP A 87 7.09 23.65 4.02
N GLY A 88 5.77 23.73 4.13
CA GLY A 88 5.00 24.98 4.08
C GLY A 88 4.69 25.52 2.68
N ALA A 89 5.12 24.83 1.61
CA ALA A 89 4.79 25.21 0.23
C ALA A 89 3.74 24.27 -0.37
N LYS A 90 2.70 24.86 -0.97
CA LYS A 90 1.62 24.12 -1.65
C LYS A 90 2.16 23.45 -2.92
N VAL A 91 2.01 22.13 -3.01
CA VAL A 91 2.48 21.29 -4.11
C VAL A 91 1.34 20.90 -5.05
N GLY A 92 0.11 20.81 -4.53
CA GLY A 92 -1.07 20.54 -5.34
C GLY A 92 -2.36 20.88 -4.60
N GLU A 93 -3.41 21.20 -5.37
CA GLU A 93 -4.75 21.53 -4.86
C GLU A 93 -5.87 21.12 -5.84
N GLY A 94 -6.93 20.49 -5.34
CA GLY A 94 -8.13 20.13 -6.09
C GLY A 94 -7.92 18.91 -6.98
N ASP A 95 -8.03 19.10 -8.30
CA ASP A 95 -7.85 18.05 -9.30
C ASP A 95 -6.36 17.81 -9.55
N VAL A 96 -5.71 17.18 -8.56
CA VAL A 96 -4.27 16.90 -8.61
C VAL A 96 -4.01 15.53 -9.18
N ASN A 97 -3.16 15.46 -10.21
CA ASN A 97 -2.62 14.20 -10.66
C ASN A 97 -1.71 13.62 -9.58
N LEU A 98 -2.01 12.38 -9.19
CA LEU A 98 -1.26 11.66 -8.16
C LEU A 98 0.24 11.64 -8.48
N GLU A 99 0.59 11.29 -9.72
CA GLU A 99 1.98 11.15 -10.16
C GLU A 99 2.76 12.46 -10.06
N ASP A 100 2.15 13.59 -10.42
CA ASP A 100 2.78 14.91 -10.32
C ASP A 100 3.05 15.31 -8.86
N VAL A 101 2.10 15.05 -7.96
CA VAL A 101 2.26 15.31 -6.53
C VAL A 101 3.39 14.46 -5.95
N LEU A 102 3.40 13.15 -6.25
CA LEU A 102 4.44 12.25 -5.77
C LEU A 102 5.82 12.65 -6.31
N ARG A 103 5.90 13.00 -7.59
CA ARG A 103 7.13 13.49 -8.22
C ARG A 103 7.64 14.77 -7.56
N ALA A 104 6.75 15.72 -7.27
CA ALA A 104 7.12 16.97 -6.63
C ALA A 104 7.57 16.77 -5.17
N VAL A 105 6.92 15.86 -4.44
CA VAL A 105 7.34 15.44 -3.08
C VAL A 105 8.74 14.82 -3.15
N GLN A 106 8.99 13.93 -4.10
CA GLN A 106 10.29 13.27 -4.25
C GLN A 106 11.39 14.25 -4.71
N ALA A 107 11.08 15.20 -5.60
CA ALA A 107 12.00 16.24 -6.02
C ALA A 107 12.41 17.13 -4.83
N ARG A 108 11.46 17.52 -3.97
CA ARG A 108 11.76 18.25 -2.73
C ARG A 108 12.55 17.41 -1.75
N ALA A 109 12.24 16.11 -1.63
CA ALA A 109 13.04 15.21 -0.80
C ALA A 109 14.48 15.11 -1.30
N LYS A 110 14.72 14.99 -2.60
CA LYS A 110 16.08 15.00 -3.18
C LYS A 110 16.82 16.31 -2.92
N ALA A 111 16.13 17.44 -2.93
CA ALA A 111 16.71 18.75 -2.60
C ALA A 111 17.06 18.90 -1.12
N GLU A 112 16.18 18.42 -0.22
CA GLU A 112 16.38 18.46 1.24
C GLU A 112 17.38 17.41 1.74
N PHE A 113 17.49 16.29 1.03
CA PHE A 113 18.38 15.17 1.37
C PHE A 113 19.28 14.86 0.16
N PRO A 114 20.40 15.60 -0.02
CA PRO A 114 21.36 15.38 -1.12
C PRO A 114 21.95 13.96 -1.12
N GLU A 115 21.89 13.26 0.02
CA GLU A 115 22.32 11.88 0.20
C GLU A 115 21.50 10.90 -0.66
N LEU A 116 20.24 11.22 -0.95
CA LEU A 116 19.39 10.46 -1.88
C LEU A 116 19.88 10.59 -3.33
N ALA A 117 20.53 11.71 -3.68
CA ALA A 117 21.17 11.90 -4.98
C ALA A 117 22.57 11.26 -5.03
N ALA A 118 23.27 11.18 -3.89
CA ALA A 118 24.61 10.59 -3.80
C ALA A 118 24.60 9.05 -3.92
N LEU A 119 23.54 8.37 -3.48
CA LEU A 119 23.39 6.91 -3.62
C LEU A 119 23.16 6.46 -5.08
N GLU A 120 22.68 7.35 -5.96
CA GLU A 120 22.52 7.07 -7.40
C GLU A 120 23.85 7.23 -8.17
N LEU A 121 24.88 7.85 -7.57
CA LEU A 121 26.16 8.21 -8.19
C LEU A 121 27.37 7.48 -7.60
N VAL A 122 27.19 6.31 -7.01
CA VAL A 122 28.30 5.37 -6.90
C VAL A 122 28.19 4.42 -8.10
N PRO A 123 28.91 4.67 -9.22
CA PRO A 123 29.19 3.60 -10.18
C PRO A 123 29.60 2.38 -9.36
N PRO A 124 29.11 1.16 -9.65
CA PRO A 124 29.58 -0.02 -8.94
C PRO A 124 31.10 0.01 -8.99
N LYS A 125 31.73 0.26 -7.84
CA LYS A 125 33.17 0.29 -7.72
C LYS A 125 33.62 -1.07 -8.24
N PRO A 126 34.46 -1.14 -9.30
CA PRO A 126 34.91 -2.41 -9.81
C PRO A 126 35.54 -3.15 -8.65
N THR A 127 34.92 -4.23 -8.22
CA THR A 127 35.46 -5.10 -7.19
C THR A 127 36.85 -5.52 -7.68
N PRO A 128 37.94 -5.25 -6.95
CA PRO A 128 39.24 -5.75 -7.32
C PRO A 128 39.16 -7.28 -7.36
N ALA A 129 39.35 -7.87 -8.53
CA ALA A 129 39.45 -9.31 -8.67
C ALA A 129 40.61 -9.81 -7.77
N PRO A 130 40.43 -10.89 -6.99
CA PRO A 130 41.50 -11.47 -6.21
C PRO A 130 42.63 -11.96 -7.11
N ILE A 131 43.86 -11.54 -6.81
CA ILE A 131 45.07 -11.89 -7.56
C ILE A 131 45.55 -13.29 -7.13
N GLN A 132 45.24 -14.30 -7.96
CA GLN A 132 46.05 -15.47 -8.42
C GLN A 132 46.46 -16.59 -7.42
N PRO A 133 46.75 -17.83 -7.91
CA PRO A 133 47.93 -18.15 -8.73
C PRO A 133 47.61 -18.74 -10.12
N VAL A 134 48.42 -18.37 -11.11
CA VAL A 134 48.52 -18.99 -12.44
C VAL A 134 48.87 -20.47 -12.30
N ILE A 135 47.97 -21.33 -12.77
CA ILE A 135 48.30 -22.69 -13.20
C ILE A 135 48.25 -22.65 -14.72
N SER A 136 49.40 -22.89 -15.36
CA SER A 136 49.55 -23.00 -16.80
C SER A 136 48.61 -24.09 -17.34
N GLN A 137 47.45 -23.70 -17.86
CA GLN A 137 46.61 -24.60 -18.64
C GLN A 137 47.06 -24.57 -20.11
N PRO A 138 47.19 -25.74 -20.78
CA PRO A 138 47.46 -25.80 -22.21
C PRO A 138 46.28 -25.18 -23.00
N PRO A 139 46.51 -24.69 -24.23
CA PRO A 139 45.46 -24.08 -25.03
C PRO A 139 44.33 -25.08 -25.30
N PRO A 140 43.06 -24.66 -25.21
CA PRO A 140 41.93 -25.52 -25.52
C PRO A 140 41.90 -25.85 -27.03
N PRO A 141 41.41 -27.05 -27.41
CA PRO A 141 41.25 -27.44 -28.80
C PRO A 141 40.20 -26.55 -29.51
N PRO A 142 40.28 -26.39 -30.83
CA PRO A 142 39.32 -25.59 -31.58
C PRO A 142 37.90 -26.16 -31.44
N PRO A 143 36.87 -25.29 -31.40
CA PRO A 143 35.48 -25.73 -31.29
C PRO A 143 35.07 -26.52 -32.55
N PRO A 144 34.21 -27.54 -32.41
CA PRO A 144 33.64 -28.25 -33.55
C PRO A 144 32.75 -27.29 -34.38
N PRO A 145 32.63 -27.52 -35.69
CA PRO A 145 31.78 -26.71 -36.54
C PRO A 145 30.31 -26.76 -36.08
N LEU A 146 29.67 -25.59 -36.06
CA LEU A 146 28.26 -25.42 -35.74
C LEU A 146 27.38 -26.23 -36.71
N PRO A 147 26.32 -26.90 -36.22
CA PRO A 147 25.34 -27.53 -37.10
C PRO A 147 24.60 -26.46 -37.92
N PRO A 148 24.12 -26.80 -39.13
CA PRO A 148 23.36 -25.88 -39.97
C PRO A 148 22.05 -25.46 -39.28
N PRO A 149 21.55 -24.24 -39.56
CA PRO A 149 20.32 -23.74 -38.97
C PRO A 149 19.11 -24.58 -39.38
N PRO A 150 18.11 -24.73 -38.49
CA PRO A 150 16.87 -25.41 -38.81
C PRO A 150 16.07 -24.64 -39.87
N PRO A 151 15.24 -25.34 -40.67
CA PRO A 151 14.43 -24.71 -41.70
C PRO A 151 13.36 -23.78 -41.10
N PRO A 152 12.92 -22.76 -41.87
CA PRO A 152 11.93 -21.79 -41.42
C PRO A 152 10.57 -22.42 -41.17
N LEU A 153 9.90 -21.97 -40.11
CA LEU A 153 8.53 -22.31 -39.78
C LEU A 153 7.55 -21.74 -40.82
N PRO A 154 6.44 -22.45 -41.11
CA PRO A 154 5.41 -21.97 -42.02
C PRO A 154 4.66 -20.74 -41.43
N PRO A 155 4.08 -19.89 -42.28
CA PRO A 155 3.38 -18.68 -41.86
C PRO A 155 2.08 -19.01 -41.09
N PRO A 156 1.65 -18.15 -40.17
CA PRO A 156 0.37 -18.29 -39.48
C PRO A 156 -0.80 -18.11 -40.44
N SER A 157 -1.72 -19.07 -40.44
CA SER A 157 -2.99 -18.97 -41.15
C SER A 157 -3.85 -17.84 -40.59
N GLU A 158 -4.34 -17.03 -41.52
CA GLU A 158 -5.40 -16.03 -41.38
C GLU A 158 -6.63 -16.63 -40.66
N VAL A 159 -6.97 -16.11 -39.49
CA VAL A 159 -8.28 -16.38 -38.86
C VAL A 159 -9.19 -15.21 -39.21
N ARG A 160 -10.17 -15.50 -40.07
CA ARG A 160 -11.20 -14.57 -40.54
C ARG A 160 -12.01 -13.95 -39.38
N PRO A 161 -12.49 -12.70 -39.55
CA PRO A 161 -13.50 -12.08 -38.69
C PRO A 161 -14.85 -12.79 -38.81
N LEU A 162 -15.52 -13.04 -37.68
CA LEU A 162 -16.94 -13.41 -37.65
C LEU A 162 -17.78 -12.19 -37.25
N GLU A 163 -18.78 -11.93 -38.09
CA GLU A 163 -19.82 -10.90 -38.04
C GLU A 163 -20.69 -10.89 -36.76
N PRO A 164 -21.36 -9.76 -36.46
CA PRO A 164 -22.36 -9.62 -35.39
C PRO A 164 -23.81 -9.81 -35.89
N PRO A 165 -24.76 -10.16 -35.00
CA PRO A 165 -26.17 -9.80 -35.20
C PRO A 165 -26.79 -9.19 -33.90
N PRO A 166 -28.06 -8.74 -33.88
CA PRO A 166 -28.42 -7.33 -34.04
C PRO A 166 -29.20 -6.74 -32.84
N VAL A 167 -29.42 -5.44 -32.92
CA VAL A 167 -30.21 -4.55 -32.04
C VAL A 167 -31.70 -4.95 -32.00
N GLU A 168 -32.42 -4.40 -31.01
CA GLU A 168 -33.88 -4.09 -30.99
C GLU A 168 -34.72 -5.05 -30.09
N GLN A 169 -35.65 -4.68 -29.19
CA GLN A 169 -36.39 -3.44 -28.86
C GLN A 169 -37.08 -3.65 -27.48
N LYS A 170 -37.27 -2.60 -26.67
CA LYS A 170 -38.25 -2.54 -25.54
C LYS A 170 -39.65 -2.30 -26.16
N PRO A 171 -40.83 -2.76 -25.64
CA PRO A 171 -41.43 -2.21 -24.40
C PRO A 171 -42.42 -3.12 -23.58
N VAL A 172 -42.56 -2.80 -22.28
CA VAL A 172 -43.77 -2.76 -21.39
C VAL A 172 -44.93 -3.79 -21.54
N PHE A 173 -45.27 -4.54 -20.47
CA PHE A 173 -46.54 -4.52 -19.69
C PHE A 173 -46.75 -5.79 -18.80
N GLU A 174 -47.36 -5.57 -17.63
CA GLU A 174 -47.93 -6.46 -16.57
C GLU A 174 -48.91 -7.60 -17.05
N PRO A 175 -49.69 -8.33 -16.20
CA PRO A 175 -49.50 -8.98 -14.87
C PRO A 175 -50.12 -10.44 -14.74
N ARG A 176 -49.73 -11.21 -13.68
CA ARG A 176 -50.49 -12.33 -12.98
C ARG A 176 -50.89 -13.61 -13.80
N PRO A 177 -51.50 -14.67 -13.19
CA PRO A 177 -51.17 -15.47 -11.98
C PRO A 177 -51.25 -17.02 -12.21
N SER A 178 -50.82 -17.80 -11.20
CA SER A 178 -51.16 -19.22 -10.88
C SER A 178 -51.12 -20.32 -11.95
N ALA A 179 -50.37 -21.39 -11.65
CA ALA A 179 -50.94 -22.73 -11.38
C ALA A 179 -49.85 -23.73 -10.95
N GLU A 180 -50.03 -24.31 -9.77
CA GLU A 180 -49.35 -25.51 -9.29
C GLU A 180 -49.58 -26.70 -10.23
N THR A 181 -48.53 -27.48 -10.49
CA THR A 181 -48.63 -28.93 -10.75
C THR A 181 -47.33 -29.60 -10.26
N PRO A 182 -47.40 -30.75 -9.55
CA PRO A 182 -46.26 -31.29 -8.81
C PRO A 182 -45.24 -32.00 -9.72
N GLN A 183 -43.96 -31.64 -9.61
CA GLN A 183 -42.86 -32.42 -10.18
C GLN A 183 -42.37 -33.49 -9.18
N PRO A 184 -41.95 -34.68 -9.65
CA PRO A 184 -41.44 -35.77 -8.81
C PRO A 184 -40.15 -35.37 -8.06
N PRO A 185 -39.83 -36.00 -6.92
CA PRO A 185 -38.68 -35.63 -6.11
C PRO A 185 -37.38 -35.81 -6.90
N LEU A 186 -36.67 -34.71 -7.10
CA LEU A 186 -35.28 -34.72 -7.57
C LEU A 186 -34.40 -35.44 -6.55
N PRO A 187 -33.37 -36.19 -6.99
CA PRO A 187 -32.41 -36.83 -6.11
C PRO A 187 -31.71 -35.79 -5.21
N PRO A 188 -31.28 -36.18 -3.99
CA PRO A 188 -30.64 -35.26 -3.07
C PRO A 188 -29.40 -34.64 -3.70
N PRO A 189 -29.15 -33.33 -3.49
CA PRO A 189 -27.97 -32.67 -4.01
C PRO A 189 -26.69 -33.30 -3.44
N PRO A 190 -25.58 -33.32 -4.19
CA PRO A 190 -24.29 -33.73 -3.66
C PRO A 190 -23.92 -32.85 -2.45
N PRO A 191 -23.18 -33.39 -1.47
CA PRO A 191 -22.77 -32.63 -0.30
C PRO A 191 -21.99 -31.38 -0.74
N PRO A 192 -22.19 -30.23 -0.07
CA PRO A 192 -21.46 -29.02 -0.39
C PRO A 192 -19.96 -29.29 -0.30
N LEU A 193 -19.20 -28.85 -1.31
CA LEU A 193 -17.75 -28.80 -1.21
C LEU A 193 -17.38 -28.01 0.07
N PRO A 194 -16.40 -28.48 0.85
CA PRO A 194 -15.94 -27.71 1.99
C PRO A 194 -15.49 -26.32 1.50
N PRO A 195 -15.90 -25.23 2.18
CA PRO A 195 -15.45 -23.90 1.81
C PRO A 195 -13.92 -23.85 1.87
N PRO A 196 -13.27 -22.96 1.09
CA PRO A 196 -11.87 -22.65 1.33
C PRO A 196 -11.73 -22.35 2.81
N ARG A 197 -10.82 -23.05 3.50
CA ARG A 197 -10.52 -22.82 4.91
C ARG A 197 -10.15 -21.36 5.07
N GLN A 198 -11.15 -20.53 5.36
CA GLN A 198 -10.94 -19.23 5.93
C GLN A 198 -10.26 -19.53 7.24
N ILE A 199 -8.97 -19.19 7.33
CA ILE A 199 -8.27 -19.15 8.59
C ILE A 199 -8.90 -17.99 9.35
N THR A 200 -10.08 -18.23 9.90
CA THR A 200 -10.74 -17.32 10.83
C THR A 200 -9.95 -17.44 12.11
N ALA A 201 -8.83 -16.73 12.18
CA ALA A 201 -8.15 -16.50 13.45
C ALA A 201 -9.09 -15.65 14.28
N VAL A 202 -9.95 -16.32 15.07
CA VAL A 202 -10.70 -15.69 16.16
C VAL A 202 -9.65 -15.33 17.21
N VAL A 203 -8.93 -14.24 16.99
CA VAL A 203 -7.98 -13.74 17.98
C VAL A 203 -8.80 -13.10 19.06
N LYS A 204 -9.08 -13.88 20.11
CA LYS A 204 -9.60 -13.37 21.37
C LYS A 204 -8.48 -12.54 21.98
N LEU A 205 -8.39 -11.25 21.61
CA LEU A 205 -7.40 -10.34 22.18
C LEU A 205 -7.74 -10.14 23.67
N VAL A 206 -7.09 -10.92 24.52
CA VAL A 206 -7.09 -10.68 25.96
C VAL A 206 -6.11 -9.54 26.21
N LEU A 207 -6.64 -8.37 26.59
CA LEU A 207 -5.83 -7.24 27.04
C LEU A 207 -5.20 -7.62 28.39
N GLY A 208 -3.96 -8.10 28.38
CA GLY A 208 -3.24 -8.51 29.59
C GLY A 208 -1.95 -9.30 29.32
N ARG A 209 -1.41 -9.96 30.37
CA ARG A 209 -0.36 -10.99 30.25
C ARG A 209 -1.01 -12.38 30.28
N PRO A 210 -1.39 -12.95 29.13
CA PRO A 210 -1.96 -14.29 29.09
C PRO A 210 -0.94 -15.34 29.53
N ASP A 211 -1.41 -16.44 30.09
CA ASP A 211 -0.58 -17.59 30.47
C ASP A 211 -0.07 -18.38 29.25
N ASN A 212 -0.60 -18.08 28.07
CA ASN A 212 -0.18 -18.65 26.80
C ASN A 212 0.14 -17.54 25.80
N CYS A 213 1.31 -17.62 25.14
CA CYS A 213 1.68 -16.69 24.09
C CYS A 213 0.69 -16.71 22.93
N GLY A 214 0.04 -17.84 22.64
CA GLY A 214 -0.97 -17.96 21.58
C GLY A 214 -2.20 -17.07 21.77
N GLU A 215 -2.49 -16.65 23.00
CA GLU A 215 -3.58 -15.71 23.31
C GLU A 215 -3.08 -14.25 23.45
N CYS A 216 -1.77 -14.03 23.27
CA CYS A 216 -1.16 -12.72 23.37
C CYS A 216 -1.21 -11.99 22.02
N ALA A 217 -1.76 -10.77 22.03
CA ALA A 217 -1.79 -9.90 20.86
C ALA A 217 -0.40 -9.59 20.29
N TYR A 218 0.64 -9.70 21.12
CA TYR A 218 2.02 -9.41 20.75
C TYR A 218 2.81 -10.67 20.33
N PHE A 219 2.20 -11.84 20.24
CA PHE A 219 2.88 -13.05 19.80
C PHE A 219 2.57 -13.37 18.34
N GLY A 220 3.61 -13.45 17.52
CA GLY A 220 3.51 -13.96 16.16
C GLY A 220 3.58 -15.47 16.15
N SER A 221 2.43 -16.14 15.97
CA SER A 221 2.34 -17.60 15.88
C SER A 221 3.11 -18.19 14.69
N MET A 222 3.18 -17.46 13.57
CA MET A 222 3.94 -17.87 12.37
C MET A 222 5.45 -17.69 12.53
N THR A 223 5.87 -16.69 13.31
CA THR A 223 7.29 -16.33 13.46
C THR A 223 7.88 -16.85 14.77
N SER A 224 7.06 -17.43 15.66
CA SER A 224 7.43 -17.80 17.03
C SER A 224 8.19 -16.68 17.76
N ARG A 225 7.73 -15.43 17.61
CA ARG A 225 8.39 -14.24 18.18
C ARG A 225 7.42 -13.38 18.96
N CYS A 226 7.91 -12.80 20.04
CA CYS A 226 7.18 -11.77 20.77
C CYS A 226 7.53 -10.41 20.19
N PHE A 227 6.56 -9.70 19.61
CA PHE A 227 6.73 -8.36 19.05
C PHE A 227 6.91 -7.28 20.12
N LEU A 228 6.45 -7.53 21.35
CA LEU A 228 6.62 -6.58 22.46
C LEU A 228 8.07 -6.55 22.96
N PHE A 229 8.73 -7.70 23.01
CA PHE A 229 10.09 -7.84 23.57
C PHE A 229 11.16 -8.22 22.54
N GLY A 230 10.80 -8.51 21.29
CA GLY A 230 11.71 -8.81 20.19
C GLY A 230 12.37 -10.20 20.20
N PHE A 231 12.19 -11.00 21.26
CA PHE A 231 12.79 -12.34 21.37
C PHE A 231 11.95 -13.45 20.72
N ALA A 232 12.61 -14.56 20.38
CA ALA A 232 11.96 -15.80 19.98
C ALA A 232 11.37 -16.53 21.20
N VAL A 233 10.14 -17.04 21.05
CA VAL A 233 9.45 -17.82 22.08
C VAL A 233 9.62 -19.29 21.76
N THR A 234 10.45 -19.99 22.54
CA THR A 234 10.69 -21.43 22.36
C THR A 234 9.50 -22.28 22.80
N ASN A 235 8.77 -21.84 23.82
CA ASN A 235 7.57 -22.52 24.32
C ASN A 235 6.40 -21.54 24.48
N PRO A 236 5.39 -21.57 23.59
CA PRO A 236 4.25 -20.66 23.69
C PRO A 236 3.36 -20.94 24.91
N ALA A 237 3.38 -22.17 25.45
CA ALA A 237 2.65 -22.52 26.67
C ALA A 237 3.33 -22.02 27.97
N SER A 238 4.54 -21.46 27.89
CA SER A 238 5.24 -20.87 29.03
C SER A 238 5.89 -19.54 28.63
N PRO A 239 5.14 -18.43 28.71
CA PRO A 239 5.61 -17.13 28.24
C PRO A 239 6.82 -16.63 29.05
N PRO A 240 7.98 -16.41 28.41
CA PRO A 240 9.18 -15.91 29.10
C PRO A 240 9.00 -14.47 29.63
N CYS A 241 8.09 -13.69 29.05
CA CYS A 241 7.75 -12.35 29.55
C CYS A 241 7.13 -12.34 30.96
N LYS A 242 6.65 -13.48 31.47
CA LYS A 242 6.19 -13.61 32.86
C LYS A 242 7.37 -13.73 33.84
N GLN A 243 8.50 -14.28 33.39
CA GLN A 243 9.70 -14.46 34.21
C GLN A 243 10.57 -13.19 34.27
N TYR A 244 10.59 -12.39 33.21
CA TYR A 244 11.39 -11.16 33.13
C TYR A 244 11.03 -10.07 34.16
N VAL A 245 9.87 -10.17 34.85
CA VAL A 245 9.46 -9.17 35.85
C VAL A 245 9.90 -9.52 37.27
N ARG A 246 10.40 -10.74 37.53
CA ARG A 246 11.00 -11.06 38.84
C ARG A 246 12.49 -10.73 38.95
N GLY A 247 13.12 -10.20 37.90
CA GLY A 247 14.57 -9.98 37.83
C GLY A 247 15.04 -8.55 37.55
N GLY A 248 14.17 -7.55 37.64
CA GLY A 248 14.55 -6.13 37.57
C GLY A 248 14.22 -5.46 38.89
N GLY A 249 15.25 -5.16 39.69
CA GLY A 249 15.15 -4.53 41.01
C GLY A 249 14.59 -3.11 41.00
#